data_AF-A0AAX3VGX5-F1
#
_entry.id   AF-A0AAX3VGX5-F1
#
_cell.length_a   1.000
_cell.length_b   1.000
_cell.length_c   1.000
_cell.angle_alpha   90.00
_cell.angle_beta   90.00
_cell.angle_gamma   90.00
#
_symmetry.space_group_name_H-M   'P 1'
#
loop_
_entity.id
_entity.type
_entity.pdbx_description
1 polymer ?
#
loop_
_entity_poly.entity_id
_entity_poly.type
_entity_poly.pdbx_seq_one_letter_code
_entity_poly.pdbx_strand_id
1 'polypeptide(L)'
;MTTPDLAPPRTVVGVVAVWIAAAVAAVLVGILAPAEDRAMWMPVALGGCLILAFAVQLALGRVRGFIERVAVSVLGALFVMGFIGIGFGLASLVGA
;
A
#
# COMPACT_ATOMS: atom_id res chain seq x y z
N MET A 1 -11.62 -10.64 38.13
CA MET A 1 -10.63 -11.31 37.27
C MET A 1 -10.57 -10.57 35.95
N THR A 2 -9.47 -9.90 35.64
CA THR A 2 -9.20 -9.39 34.30
C THR A 2 -8.89 -10.60 33.43
N THR A 3 -9.85 -11.03 32.60
CA THR A 3 -9.58 -12.06 31.59
C THR A 3 -8.38 -11.59 30.78
N PRO A 4 -7.30 -12.39 30.66
CA PRO A 4 -6.22 -12.09 29.73
C PRO A 4 -6.86 -11.86 28.37
N ASP A 5 -6.73 -10.63 27.85
CA ASP A 5 -7.14 -10.30 26.50
C ASP A 5 -6.30 -11.16 25.56
N LEU A 6 -6.88 -12.28 25.11
CA LEU A 6 -6.32 -13.07 24.01
C LEU A 6 -6.34 -12.16 22.78
N ALA A 7 -5.22 -11.46 22.58
CA ALA A 7 -4.97 -10.57 21.45
C ALA A 7 -5.49 -11.22 20.15
N PRO A 8 -6.56 -10.68 19.53
CA PRO A 8 -7.11 -11.28 18.32
C PRO A 8 -6.07 -11.18 17.17
N PRO A 9 -5.53 -12.29 16.62
CA PRO A 9 -4.42 -12.27 15.65
C PRO A 9 -4.82 -11.80 14.22
N ARG A 10 -5.92 -11.06 14.07
CA ARG A 10 -6.58 -10.79 12.77
C ARG A 10 -6.60 -9.33 12.34
N THR A 11 -5.84 -8.44 13.00
CA THR A 11 -5.74 -7.02 12.60
C THR A 11 -4.79 -6.78 11.44
N VAL A 12 -3.85 -7.70 11.19
CA VAL A 12 -2.75 -7.52 10.23
C VAL A 12 -3.15 -7.86 8.79
N VAL A 13 -4.17 -8.71 8.61
CA VAL A 13 -4.58 -9.21 7.28
C VAL A 13 -5.00 -8.09 6.33
N GLY A 14 -5.80 -7.13 6.80
CA GLY A 14 -6.23 -5.99 5.98
C GLY A 14 -5.07 -5.06 5.60
N VAL A 15 -4.08 -4.92 6.48
CA VAL A 15 -2.90 -4.09 6.23
C VAL A 15 -2.03 -4.71 5.14
N VAL A 16 -1.72 -6.01 5.28
CA VAL A 16 -0.90 -6.75 4.32
C VAL A 16 -1.57 -6.85 2.95
N ALA A 17 -2.90 -6.99 2.90
CA ALA A 17 -3.64 -6.99 1.63
C ALA A 17 -3.42 -5.69 0.84
N VAL A 18 -3.43 -4.53 1.52
CA VAL A 18 -3.15 -3.23 0.86
C VAL A 18 -1.71 -3.17 0.35
N TRP A 19 -0.75 -3.72 1.09
CA TRP A 19 0.65 -3.73 0.66
C TRP A 19 0.87 -4.58 -0.59
N ILE A 20 0.22 -5.75 -0.65
CA ILE A 20 0.24 -6.59 -1.84
C ILE A 20 -0.39 -5.85 -3.02
N ALA A 21 -1.53 -5.19 -2.83
CA ALA A 21 -2.17 -4.41 -3.87
C ALA A 21 -1.29 -3.24 -4.35
N ALA A 22 -0.58 -2.58 -3.43
CA ALA A 22 0.36 -1.51 -3.75
C ALA A 22 1.56 -2.01 -4.57
N ALA A 23 2.11 -3.18 -4.23
CA ALA A 23 3.16 -3.82 -5.03
C ALA A 23 2.68 -4.11 -6.45
N VAL A 24 1.50 -4.70 -6.59
CA VAL A 24 0.89 -5.01 -7.90
C VAL A 24 0.66 -3.72 -8.69
N ALA A 25 0.11 -2.67 -8.07
CA ALA A 25 -0.13 -1.40 -8.73
C ALA A 25 1.18 -0.75 -9.24
N ALA A 26 2.24 -0.74 -8.42
CA ALA A 26 3.55 -0.22 -8.84
C ALA A 26 4.15 -1.02 -10.01
N VAL A 27 4.04 -2.35 -9.99
CA VAL A 27 4.50 -3.20 -11.09
C VAL A 27 3.69 -2.93 -12.36
N LEU A 28 2.37 -2.78 -12.25
CA LEU A 28 1.51 -2.44 -13.39
C LEU A 28 1.87 -1.08 -13.99
N VAL A 29 2.17 -0.07 -13.17
CA VAL A 29 2.66 1.23 -13.66
C VAL A 29 4.00 1.05 -14.38
N GLY A 30 4.91 0.24 -13.86
CA GLY A 30 6.18 -0.07 -14.53
C GLY A 30 6.01 -0.75 -15.89
N ILE A 31 5.05 -1.68 -16.03
CA ILE A 31 4.83 -2.44 -17.26
C ILE A 31 4.04 -1.62 -18.29
N LEU A 32 2.98 -0.93 -17.86
CA LEU A 32 2.01 -0.29 -18.74
C LEU A 32 2.37 1.16 -19.09
N ALA A 33 3.02 1.90 -18.19
CA ALA A 33 3.31 3.31 -18.41
C ALA A 33 4.66 3.50 -19.12
N PRO A 34 4.70 4.32 -20.19
CA PRO A 34 5.93 4.83 -20.81
C PRO A 34 6.84 5.50 -19.77
N ALA A 35 8.16 5.44 -19.96
CA ALA A 35 9.13 5.91 -18.96
C ALA A 35 8.94 7.39 -18.56
N GLU A 36 8.50 8.22 -19.50
CA GLU A 36 8.18 9.64 -19.30
C GLU A 36 6.95 9.88 -18.41
N ASP A 37 5.95 8.98 -18.47
CA ASP A 37 4.69 9.14 -17.73
C ASP A 37 4.68 8.40 -16.39
N ARG A 38 5.62 7.47 -16.14
CA ARG A 38 5.68 6.68 -14.89
C ARG A 38 5.66 7.56 -13.63
N ALA A 39 6.34 8.71 -13.67
CA ALA A 39 6.38 9.64 -12.55
C ALA A 39 5.00 10.23 -12.21
N MET A 40 4.15 10.45 -13.21
CA MET A 40 2.78 10.93 -13.03
C MET A 40 1.84 9.83 -12.53
N TRP A 41 2.01 8.59 -12.99
CA TRP A 41 1.12 7.49 -12.64
C TRP A 41 1.37 6.89 -11.25
N MET A 42 2.58 7.03 -10.68
CA MET A 42 2.88 6.51 -9.34
C MET A 42 2.04 7.17 -8.21
N PRO A 43 1.91 8.51 -8.14
CA PRO A 43 0.99 9.15 -7.20
C PRO A 43 -0.47 8.76 -7.40
N VAL A 44 -0.90 8.55 -8.65
CA VAL A 44 -2.27 8.12 -8.97
C VAL A 44 -2.54 6.72 -8.42
N ALA A 45 -1.61 5.79 -8.63
CA ALA A 45 -1.69 4.44 -8.06
C ALA A 45 -1.68 4.45 -6.53
N LEU A 46 -0.88 5.34 -5.90
CA LEU A 46 -0.88 5.52 -4.45
C LEU A 46 -2.25 6.03 -3.95
N GLY A 47 -2.86 6.98 -4.65
CA GLY A 47 -4.22 7.45 -4.37
C GLY A 47 -5.26 6.33 -4.45
N GLY A 48 -5.14 5.43 -5.44
CA GLY A 48 -5.95 4.23 -5.54
C GLY A 48 -5.76 3.29 -4.33
N CYS A 49 -4.52 3.09 -3.89
CA CYS A 49 -4.21 2.28 -2.71
C CYS A 49 -4.79 2.88 -1.42
N LEU A 50 -4.82 4.21 -1.29
CA LEU A 50 -5.47 4.90 -0.18
C LEU A 50 -6.96 4.58 -0.13
N ILE A 51 -7.67 4.70 -1.27
CA ILE A 51 -9.10 4.38 -1.36
C ILE A 51 -9.34 2.90 -1.03
N LEU A 52 -8.49 2.01 -1.55
CA LEU A 52 -8.56 0.58 -1.25
C LEU A 52 -8.37 0.30 0.24
N ALA A 53 -7.40 0.97 0.89
CA ALA A 53 -7.18 0.85 2.32
C ALA A 53 -8.43 1.25 3.10
N PHE A 54 -9.07 2.36 2.75
CA PHE A 54 -10.35 2.76 3.34
C PHE A 54 -11.42 1.68 3.14
N ALA A 55 -11.61 1.18 1.92
CA ALA A 55 -12.62 0.16 1.62
C ALA A 55 -12.40 -1.14 2.41
N VAL A 56 -11.16 -1.65 2.46
CA VAL A 56 -10.79 -2.86 3.21
C VAL A 56 -11.02 -2.67 4.71
N GLN A 57 -10.65 -1.51 5.25
CA GLN A 57 -10.82 -1.22 6.68
C GLN A 57 -12.29 -1.05 7.07
N LEU A 58 -13.10 -0.45 6.19
CA LEU A 58 -14.55 -0.33 6.37
C LEU A 58 -15.23 -1.70 6.35
N ALA A 59 -14.85 -2.57 5.41
CA ALA A 59 -15.36 -3.95 5.33
C ALA A 59 -15.04 -4.78 6.58
N LEU A 60 -13.94 -4.48 7.28
CA LEU A 60 -13.54 -5.14 8.53
C LEU A 60 -14.33 -4.64 9.77
N GLY A 61 -15.17 -3.62 9.64
CA GLY A 61 -16.27 -3.30 10.58
C GLY A 61 -15.90 -2.89 12.01
N ARG A 62 -14.66 -2.46 12.28
CA ARG A 62 -14.21 -2.08 13.65
C ARG A 62 -13.79 -0.61 13.75
N VAL A 63 -14.58 0.17 14.50
CA VAL A 63 -14.38 1.61 14.72
C VAL A 63 -13.13 1.92 15.56
N ARG A 64 -12.78 1.06 16.53
CA ARG A 64 -11.56 1.26 17.36
C ARG A 64 -10.29 1.00 16.55
N GLY A 65 -9.38 1.97 16.53
CA GLY A 65 -8.08 1.87 15.84
C GLY A 65 -8.16 1.93 14.32
N PHE A 66 -9.27 2.43 13.75
CA PHE A 66 -9.46 2.54 12.30
C PHE A 66 -8.41 3.46 11.66
N ILE A 67 -8.26 4.68 12.19
CA ILE A 67 -7.34 5.68 11.65
C ILE A 67 -5.89 5.17 11.70
N GLU A 68 -5.49 4.56 12.82
CA GLU A 68 -4.14 4.01 12.98
C GLU A 68 -3.86 2.90 11.96
N ARG A 69 -4.79 1.95 11.80
CA ARG A 69 -4.62 0.88 10.81
C ARG A 69 -4.63 1.41 9.38
N VAL A 70 -5.47 2.39 9.05
CA VAL A 70 -5.48 3.05 7.73
C VAL A 70 -4.13 3.75 7.51
N ALA A 71 -3.64 4.50 8.49
CA ALA A 71 -2.35 5.17 8.42
C ALA A 71 -1.21 4.17 8.19
N VAL A 72 -1.18 3.05 8.92
CA VAL A 72 -0.18 1.98 8.72
C VAL A 72 -0.31 1.30 7.35
N SER A 73 -1.53 1.05 6.87
CA SER A 73 -1.77 0.53 5.51
C SER A 73 -1.21 1.46 4.44
N VAL A 74 -1.48 2.76 4.55
CA VAL A 74 -1.08 3.78 3.58
C VAL A 74 0.43 4.03 3.64
N LEU A 75 1.00 4.11 4.84
CA LEU A 75 2.45 4.24 5.02
C LEU A 75 3.18 3.04 4.44
N GLY A 76 2.71 1.82 4.68
CA GLY A 76 3.33 0.64 4.08
C GLY A 76 3.16 0.57 2.56
N ALA A 77 2.00 0.97 2.02
CA ALA A 77 1.82 1.11 0.57
C ALA A 77 2.81 2.13 -0.03
N LEU A 78 2.97 3.28 0.61
CA LEU A 78 3.95 4.30 0.23
C LEU A 78 5.38 3.73 0.24
N PHE A 79 5.76 2.99 1.28
CA PHE A 79 7.08 2.35 1.37
C PHE A 79 7.30 1.32 0.26
N VAL A 80 6.34 0.42 0.04
CA VAL A 80 6.42 -0.62 -0.99
C VAL A 80 6.54 0.01 -2.38
N MET A 81 5.65 0.94 -2.71
CA MET A 81 5.68 1.62 -4.00
C MET A 81 6.94 2.48 -4.18
N GLY A 82 7.39 3.14 -3.12
CA GLY A 82 8.62 3.93 -3.12
C GLY A 82 9.85 3.08 -3.41
N PHE A 83 9.97 1.90 -2.79
CA PHE A 83 11.07 0.97 -3.04
C PHE A 83 11.09 0.49 -4.50
N ILE A 84 9.93 0.12 -5.04
CA ILE A 84 9.80 -0.29 -6.44
C ILE A 84 10.12 0.88 -7.38
N GLY A 85 9.63 2.08 -7.07
CA GLY A 85 9.90 3.30 -7.82
C GLY A 85 11.39 3.67 -7.85
N ILE A 86 12.10 3.55 -6.72
CA ILE A 86 13.57 3.72 -6.66
C ILE A 86 14.25 2.71 -7.58
N GLY A 87 13.81 1.44 -7.56
CA GLY A 87 14.32 0.42 -8.47
C GLY A 87 14.18 0.81 -9.94
N PHE A 88 13.01 1.31 -10.35
CA PHE A 88 12.82 1.82 -11.72
C PHE A 88 13.68 3.04 -12.03
N GLY A 89 13.81 3.98 -11.10
CA GLY A 89 14.68 5.15 -11.25
C GLY A 89 16.15 4.74 -11.43
N LEU A 90 16.67 3.87 -10.57
CA LEU A 90 18.04 3.35 -10.70
C LEU A 90 18.25 2.57 -12.00
N ALA A 91 17.28 1.75 -12.41
CA ALA A 91 17.34 1.03 -13.68
C ALA A 91 17.42 1.98 -14.88
N SER A 92 16.72 3.11 -14.85
CA SER A 92 16.82 4.13 -15.91
C SER A 92 18.19 4.82 -15.97
N LEU A 93 18.93 4.89 -14.87
CA LEU A 93 20.28 5.46 -14.84
C LEU A 93 21.34 4.49 -15.37
N VAL A 94 21.14 3.18 -15.18
CA VAL A 94 22.06 2.13 -15.68
C VAL A 94 21.77 1.75 -17.13
N GLY A 95 20.51 1.88 -17.56
CA GLY A 95 20.08 1.59 -18.93
C GLY A 95 20.24 2.74 -19.93
N ALA A 96 20.79 3.89 -19.51
CA ALA A 96 21.09 5.07 -20.32
C ALA A 96 22.58 5.11 -20.71
#